data_AF-A0A1Q9BYU6-F1
#
_entry.id   AF-A0A1Q9BYU6-F1
#
_cell.length_a   1.000
_cell.length_b   1.000
_cell.length_c   1.000
_cell.angle_alpha   90.00
_cell.angle_beta   90.00
_cell.angle_gamma   90.00
#
_symmetry.space_group_name_H-M   'P 1'
#
loop_
_entity.id
_entity.type
_entity.pdbx_description
1 polymer ?
#
loop_
_entity_poly.entity_id
_entity_poly.type
_entity_poly.pdbx_seq_one_letter_code
_entity_poly.pdbx_strand_id
1 'polypeptide(L)'
;MRLPLKSSQQANQSIFSRHVWEGDESVQIYRTTLAGETMEGWVVTSSISDFANAVRQRPLRRYDRLYDYPETEAIAAAEAARSTGRYVYCGIEVRLERPFAEPSDELPRSRRMAIQAWHHLEPLFVGLDRTNDDFYRTALKVAAVDWMRNSGLLWKSFLQDVGNGRDDNNEDFSAYAIAVSARTYRLAFLVDSLIVEGFPSEDWSDLLTLFLEHAHSFEEDGSILRRHNHGLFQLAHIIAGTSRFYNIGVGDRLLSGGLGTEDIYWRASRQFHALFQIQIKPDGSLPEHSAGYQMLVTRLLGKMIDCGFVNDKTLIDLFARMKELCNWMFDPEGKLIALGDTPEAIEKIASDYQTGPTETGSSLFREGGYWFIRQQATSQGDSYLAQTAAFHSRTHKHCDSGAVVWHDLGRPILIDAGSFGYLGRTPKGSPLQRDGFWYADPRRVHVESARAHNTIEIDGRNHRRYRQEAFGATITEVLTVDGVQGSRCAIPNAGAAQHHRFVLLRPGEWLIVVDTCRFARKSAIVRQWFQFHPRWLKSSGPGLCMEDGAGKLYLMPLLAGTAVERVWRGDRFVSDDAVDPGYRGSECQGQIVPCFPH
;
A
#
# COMPACT_ATOMS: atom_id res chain seq x y z
N MET A 1 20.93 26.79 -5.29
CA MET A 1 22.32 26.31 -5.15
C MET A 1 22.30 24.78 -5.21
N ARG A 2 22.94 24.18 -6.21
CA ARG A 2 23.11 22.72 -6.30
C ARG A 2 24.29 22.33 -5.41
N LEU A 3 24.05 21.52 -4.38
CA LEU A 3 25.10 20.89 -3.59
C LEU A 3 25.56 19.59 -4.29
N PRO A 4 26.87 19.29 -4.35
CA PRO A 4 27.37 18.07 -4.97
C PRO A 4 27.22 16.88 -4.02
N LEU A 5 26.72 15.76 -4.56
CA LEU A 5 26.79 14.44 -3.92
C LEU A 5 28.27 14.01 -3.89
N LYS A 6 28.90 14.01 -2.71
CA LYS A 6 30.17 13.32 -2.50
C LYS A 6 29.90 11.80 -2.52
N SER A 7 30.73 11.07 -3.27
CA SER A 7 30.67 9.62 -3.44
C SER A 7 30.92 8.89 -2.11
N SER A 8 29.96 8.06 -1.72
CA SER A 8 29.97 7.22 -0.51
C SER A 8 30.74 5.90 -0.67
N GLN A 9 31.63 5.79 -1.66
CA GLN A 9 32.30 4.52 -1.99
C GLN A 9 33.40 4.10 -1.00
N GLN A 10 33.92 4.98 -0.14
CA GLN A 10 35.08 4.65 0.71
C GLN A 10 34.75 4.20 2.15
N ALA A 11 33.49 4.24 2.59
CA ALA A 11 33.13 3.82 3.96
C ALA A 11 32.72 2.33 4.11
N ASN A 12 32.58 1.58 3.01
CA ASN A 12 32.00 0.23 3.02
C ASN A 12 32.99 -0.94 2.83
N GLN A 13 34.30 -0.68 2.79
CA GLN A 13 35.31 -1.74 2.54
C GLN A 13 35.77 -2.51 3.78
N SER A 14 35.41 -2.12 5.01
CA SER A 14 35.95 -2.75 6.24
C SER A 14 35.12 -3.89 6.84
N ILE A 15 34.10 -4.43 6.15
CA ILE A 15 33.17 -5.42 6.73
C ILE A 15 33.31 -6.82 6.10
N PHE A 16 34.21 -7.03 5.12
CA PHE A 16 34.27 -8.29 4.37
C PHE A 16 35.67 -8.92 4.36
N SER A 17 35.76 -10.18 4.77
CA SER A 17 36.90 -11.06 4.49
C SER A 17 36.39 -12.43 4.03
N ARG A 18 37.01 -12.99 2.99
CA ARG A 18 36.67 -14.28 2.38
C ARG A 18 37.88 -15.20 2.51
N HIS A 19 37.70 -16.39 3.06
CA HIS A 19 38.75 -17.41 3.15
C HIS A 19 38.28 -18.70 2.46
N VAL A 20 39.16 -19.28 1.64
CA VAL A 20 38.95 -20.56 0.94
C VAL A 20 39.40 -21.69 1.85
N TRP A 21 38.62 -22.77 1.92
CA TRP A 21 39.02 -23.99 2.62
C TRP A 21 38.99 -25.18 1.65
N GLU A 22 39.96 -26.09 1.79
CA GLU A 22 40.16 -27.24 0.89
C GLU A 22 39.01 -28.25 0.97
N GLY A 23 38.56 -28.71 -0.20
CA GLY A 23 37.58 -29.76 -0.42
C GLY A 23 37.75 -30.34 -1.83
N ASP A 24 37.20 -31.53 -2.05
CA ASP A 24 37.26 -32.30 -3.32
C ASP A 24 36.83 -31.43 -4.52
N GLU A 25 37.39 -31.65 -5.72
CA GLU A 25 37.36 -30.72 -6.88
C GLU A 25 35.94 -30.33 -7.37
N SER A 26 34.89 -30.98 -6.86
CA SER A 26 33.48 -30.73 -7.21
C SER A 26 32.71 -29.84 -6.21
N VAL A 27 33.19 -29.61 -4.98
CA VAL A 27 32.47 -28.83 -3.95
C VAL A 27 33.44 -28.01 -3.11
N GLN A 28 33.45 -26.68 -3.31
CA GLN A 28 34.19 -25.76 -2.46
C GLN A 28 33.28 -25.13 -1.40
N ILE A 29 33.71 -25.17 -0.13
CA ILE A 29 33.00 -24.56 0.99
C ILE A 29 33.70 -23.23 1.36
N TYR A 30 32.95 -22.14 1.30
CA TYR A 30 33.41 -20.81 1.71
C TYR A 30 32.96 -20.46 3.13
N ARG A 31 33.73 -19.62 3.81
CA ARG A 31 33.35 -18.97 5.08
C ARG A 31 33.32 -17.46 4.87
N THR A 32 32.18 -16.85 5.17
CA THR A 32 32.02 -15.39 5.14
C THR A 32 31.59 -14.93 6.53
N THR A 33 32.23 -13.89 7.04
CA THR A 33 31.90 -13.28 8.34
C THR A 33 31.31 -11.90 8.09
N LEU A 34 30.11 -11.62 8.61
CA LEU A 34 29.47 -10.30 8.54
C LEU A 34 28.89 -9.96 9.91
N ALA A 35 29.17 -8.77 10.44
CA ALA A 35 28.62 -8.28 11.71
C ALA A 35 28.82 -9.21 12.94
N GLY A 36 29.85 -10.07 12.91
CA GLY A 36 30.15 -11.00 14.01
C GLY A 36 29.47 -12.38 13.90
N GLU A 37 28.61 -12.58 12.90
CA GLU A 37 28.05 -13.90 12.59
C GLU A 37 28.95 -14.66 11.61
N THR A 38 29.28 -15.89 11.98
CA THR A 38 30.09 -16.79 11.15
C THR A 38 29.13 -17.71 10.40
N MET A 39 29.01 -17.56 9.08
CA MET A 39 28.15 -18.43 8.28
C MET A 39 28.96 -19.56 7.65
N GLU A 40 28.72 -20.79 8.11
CA GLU A 40 29.27 -22.04 7.56
C GLU A 40 28.31 -22.63 6.51
N GLY A 41 28.84 -23.29 5.47
CA GLY A 41 28.04 -24.19 4.61
C GLY A 41 27.70 -23.71 3.19
N TRP A 42 28.56 -22.93 2.53
CA TRP A 42 28.38 -22.57 1.11
C TRP A 42 28.58 -23.79 0.20
N VAL A 43 27.64 -24.05 -0.71
CA VAL A 43 27.78 -25.12 -1.71
C VAL A 43 27.95 -24.50 -3.09
N VAL A 44 29.07 -24.82 -3.74
CA VAL A 44 29.41 -24.38 -5.10
C VAL A 44 29.03 -25.49 -6.05
N THR A 45 28.19 -25.18 -7.04
CA THR A 45 27.59 -26.15 -7.97
C THR A 45 27.99 -25.88 -9.42
N SER A 46 28.79 -26.76 -10.04
CA SER A 46 29.29 -26.60 -11.41
C SER A 46 28.26 -26.87 -12.53
N SER A 47 27.08 -27.39 -12.19
CA SER A 47 26.03 -27.73 -13.15
C SER A 47 24.63 -27.58 -12.55
N ILE A 48 23.60 -27.60 -13.41
CA ILE A 48 22.20 -27.61 -12.98
C ILE A 48 21.86 -28.86 -12.14
N SER A 49 22.54 -29.98 -12.41
CA SER A 49 22.42 -31.23 -11.66
C SER A 49 23.01 -31.09 -10.26
N ASP A 50 24.17 -30.44 -10.13
CA ASP A 50 24.80 -30.17 -8.83
C ASP A 50 23.94 -29.22 -8.00
N PHE A 51 23.35 -28.21 -8.64
CA PHE A 51 22.37 -27.31 -8.02
C PHE A 51 21.17 -28.09 -7.48
N ALA A 52 20.55 -28.93 -8.32
CA ALA A 52 19.39 -29.73 -7.90
C ALA A 52 19.75 -30.70 -6.77
N ASN A 53 20.93 -31.32 -6.82
CA ASN A 53 21.42 -32.20 -5.77
C ASN A 53 21.63 -31.44 -4.46
N ALA A 54 22.23 -30.23 -4.48
CA ALA A 54 22.40 -29.41 -3.30
C ALA A 54 21.05 -29.01 -2.67
N VAL A 55 20.07 -28.63 -3.51
CA VAL A 55 18.71 -28.30 -3.05
C VAL A 55 18.00 -29.52 -2.44
N ARG A 56 18.13 -30.71 -3.03
CA ARG A 56 17.52 -31.95 -2.51
C ARG A 56 18.01 -32.37 -1.13
N GLN A 57 19.21 -31.95 -0.73
CA GLN A 57 19.82 -32.33 0.54
C GLN A 57 19.24 -31.56 1.75
N ARG A 58 18.39 -30.55 1.53
CA ARG A 58 17.76 -29.76 2.60
C ARG A 58 16.25 -29.96 2.62
N PRO A 59 15.60 -29.79 3.79
CA PRO A 59 14.14 -29.79 3.85
C PRO A 59 13.55 -28.63 3.06
N LEU A 60 12.34 -28.83 2.52
CA LEU A 60 11.56 -27.76 1.91
C LEU A 60 11.36 -26.64 2.92
N ARG A 61 11.82 -25.43 2.58
CA ARG A 61 11.60 -24.24 3.42
C ARG A 61 10.13 -23.82 3.38
N ARG A 62 9.67 -23.11 4.41
CA ARG A 62 8.32 -22.52 4.40
C ARG A 62 8.13 -21.53 3.24
N TYR A 63 6.90 -21.33 2.84
CA TYR A 63 6.51 -20.27 1.90
C TYR A 63 6.54 -18.90 2.61
N ASP A 64 7.33 -17.97 2.08
CA ASP A 64 7.45 -16.61 2.61
C ASP A 64 6.19 -15.81 2.28
N ARG A 65 5.17 -15.92 3.14
CA ARG A 65 3.86 -15.26 2.98
C ARG A 65 3.95 -13.75 3.19
N LEU A 66 4.33 -13.03 2.13
CA LEU A 66 4.42 -11.57 2.14
C LEU A 66 3.08 -10.84 1.89
N TYR A 67 2.03 -11.57 1.51
CA TYR A 67 0.70 -11.01 1.29
C TYR A 67 -0.31 -11.46 2.33
N ASP A 68 -1.21 -10.53 2.67
CA ASP A 68 -2.22 -10.69 3.70
C ASP A 68 -3.53 -11.24 3.16
N TYR A 69 -3.47 -12.43 2.56
CA TYR A 69 -4.67 -13.24 2.39
C TYR A 69 -4.92 -13.98 3.71
N PRO A 70 -6.09 -13.80 4.38
CA PRO A 70 -6.36 -14.42 5.67
C PRO A 70 -6.13 -15.91 5.58
N GLU A 71 -5.35 -16.46 6.51
CA GLU A 71 -4.90 -17.85 6.39
C GLU A 71 -6.07 -18.84 6.40
N THR A 72 -7.11 -18.57 7.19
CA THR A 72 -8.36 -19.33 7.21
C THR A 72 -9.06 -19.34 5.85
N GLU A 73 -9.13 -18.19 5.19
CA GLU A 73 -9.69 -18.07 3.83
C GLU A 73 -8.81 -18.77 2.79
N ALA A 74 -7.48 -18.65 2.90
CA ALA A 74 -6.49 -19.34 2.08
C ALA A 74 -6.66 -20.85 2.12
N ILE A 75 -6.81 -21.42 3.32
CA ILE A 75 -7.02 -22.86 3.50
C ILE A 75 -8.35 -23.28 2.90
N ALA A 76 -9.44 -22.57 3.22
CA ALA A 76 -10.77 -22.91 2.71
C ALA A 76 -10.81 -22.87 1.18
N ALA A 77 -10.18 -21.86 0.57
CA ALA A 77 -10.04 -21.77 -0.88
C ALA A 77 -9.16 -22.88 -1.46
N ALA A 78 -8.07 -23.27 -0.79
CA ALA A 78 -7.22 -24.39 -1.19
C ALA A 78 -7.97 -25.74 -1.14
N GLU A 79 -8.80 -25.96 -0.11
CA GLU A 79 -9.63 -27.16 0.03
C GLU A 79 -10.73 -27.21 -1.05
N ALA A 80 -11.36 -26.06 -1.35
CA ALA A 80 -12.31 -25.93 -2.45
C ALA A 80 -11.66 -26.22 -3.81
N ALA A 81 -10.45 -25.69 -4.04
CA ALA A 81 -9.67 -25.95 -5.24
C ALA A 81 -9.39 -27.45 -5.42
N ARG A 82 -8.99 -28.14 -4.34
CA ARG A 82 -8.74 -29.58 -4.34
C ARG A 82 -9.97 -30.42 -4.61
N SER A 83 -11.09 -30.08 -3.97
CA SER A 83 -12.32 -30.89 -4.04
C SER A 83 -13.11 -30.67 -5.34
N THR A 84 -13.04 -29.47 -5.92
CA THR A 84 -13.92 -29.08 -7.04
C THR A 84 -13.20 -28.58 -8.28
N GLY A 85 -11.88 -28.37 -8.23
CA GLY A 85 -11.12 -27.75 -9.31
C GLY A 85 -11.38 -26.24 -9.46
N ARG A 86 -12.09 -25.61 -8.51
CA ARG A 86 -12.43 -24.18 -8.53
C ARG A 86 -12.52 -23.58 -7.14
N TYR A 87 -12.34 -22.27 -7.04
CA TYR A 87 -12.51 -21.48 -5.81
C TYR A 87 -12.77 -20.01 -6.15
N VAL A 88 -13.16 -19.21 -5.16
CA VAL A 88 -13.36 -17.77 -5.34
C VAL A 88 -12.21 -17.02 -4.65
N TYR A 89 -11.55 -16.14 -5.39
CA TYR A 89 -10.52 -15.25 -4.87
C TYR A 89 -10.88 -13.80 -5.22
N CYS A 90 -10.99 -12.92 -4.22
CA CYS A 90 -11.42 -11.54 -4.43
C CYS A 90 -12.73 -11.37 -5.26
N GLY A 91 -13.69 -12.31 -5.16
CA GLY A 91 -14.91 -12.29 -5.97
C GLY A 91 -14.70 -12.72 -7.44
N ILE A 92 -13.53 -13.24 -7.79
CA ILE A 92 -13.22 -13.85 -9.08
C ILE A 92 -13.28 -15.36 -8.90
N GLU A 93 -14.06 -16.05 -9.73
CA GLU A 93 -14.00 -17.52 -9.79
C GLU A 93 -12.69 -17.93 -10.49
N VAL A 94 -11.83 -18.65 -9.77
CA VAL A 94 -10.62 -19.27 -10.30
C VAL A 94 -10.94 -20.72 -10.62
N ARG A 95 -10.65 -21.13 -11.85
CA ARG A 95 -10.79 -22.51 -12.33
C ARG A 95 -9.40 -23.05 -12.64
N LEU A 96 -9.10 -24.28 -12.21
CA LEU A 96 -7.80 -24.93 -12.47
C LEU A 96 -7.71 -25.52 -13.90
N GLU A 97 -8.65 -25.17 -14.78
CA GLU A 97 -8.68 -25.55 -16.20
C GLU A 97 -7.86 -24.53 -17.03
N ARG A 98 -7.37 -24.96 -18.21
CA ARG A 98 -6.63 -24.04 -19.10
C ARG A 98 -7.58 -23.19 -19.96
N PRO A 99 -7.25 -21.92 -20.24
CA PRO A 99 -6.10 -21.15 -19.72
C PRO A 99 -6.33 -20.68 -18.27
N PHE A 100 -5.27 -20.65 -17.46
CA PHE A 100 -5.40 -20.56 -16.00
C PHE A 100 -5.93 -19.20 -15.47
N ALA A 101 -5.95 -18.17 -16.32
CA ALA A 101 -6.82 -16.99 -16.31
C ALA A 101 -6.18 -15.92 -17.19
N GLU A 102 -6.78 -15.60 -18.33
CA GLU A 102 -6.50 -14.31 -18.96
C GLU A 102 -7.35 -13.24 -18.27
N PRO A 103 -6.76 -12.10 -17.85
CA PRO A 103 -7.54 -11.03 -17.27
C PRO A 103 -8.52 -10.49 -18.33
N SER A 104 -9.83 -10.54 -18.05
CA SER A 104 -10.83 -9.84 -18.85
C SER A 104 -10.55 -8.33 -18.84
N ASP A 105 -10.66 -7.67 -19.99
CA ASP A 105 -10.57 -6.21 -20.11
C ASP A 105 -11.67 -5.46 -19.34
N GLU A 106 -12.73 -6.17 -18.95
CA GLU A 106 -13.80 -5.63 -18.10
C GLU A 106 -13.38 -5.51 -16.62
N LEU A 107 -12.28 -6.16 -16.22
CA LEU A 107 -11.77 -6.06 -14.86
C LEU A 107 -11.08 -4.71 -14.62
N PRO A 108 -11.26 -4.08 -13.44
CA PRO A 108 -10.49 -2.92 -13.03
C PRO A 108 -8.98 -3.16 -13.16
N ARG A 109 -8.25 -2.10 -13.47
CA ARG A 109 -6.78 -2.09 -13.66
C ARG A 109 -6.04 -2.88 -12.56
N SER A 110 -6.38 -2.64 -11.31
CA SER A 110 -5.81 -3.31 -10.12
C SER A 110 -5.97 -4.81 -10.15
N ARG A 111 -7.16 -5.30 -10.54
CA ARG A 111 -7.46 -6.73 -10.59
C ARG A 111 -6.68 -7.42 -11.71
N ARG A 112 -6.57 -6.77 -12.87
CA ARG A 112 -5.73 -7.27 -13.97
C ARG A 112 -4.26 -7.40 -13.55
N MET A 113 -3.74 -6.38 -12.85
CA MET A 113 -2.39 -6.44 -12.28
C MET A 113 -2.22 -7.55 -11.24
N ALA A 114 -3.18 -7.71 -10.31
CA ALA A 114 -3.13 -8.74 -9.27
C ALA A 114 -3.16 -10.17 -9.85
N ILE A 115 -3.88 -10.39 -10.96
CA ILE A 115 -3.84 -11.65 -11.71
C ILE A 115 -2.43 -11.91 -12.26
N GLN A 116 -1.83 -10.91 -12.92
CA GLN A 116 -0.47 -11.03 -13.45
C GLN A 116 0.59 -11.17 -12.34
N ALA A 117 0.33 -10.68 -11.13
CA ALA A 117 1.15 -10.88 -9.95
C ALA A 117 0.94 -12.25 -9.26
N TRP A 118 0.06 -13.10 -9.80
CA TRP A 118 -0.33 -14.40 -9.25
C TRP A 118 -0.92 -14.36 -7.84
N HIS A 119 -1.56 -13.24 -7.47
CA HIS A 119 -2.23 -13.14 -6.17
C HIS A 119 -3.36 -14.15 -6.01
N HIS A 120 -4.08 -14.40 -7.09
CA HIS A 120 -5.15 -15.40 -7.12
C HIS A 120 -4.66 -16.83 -6.85
N LEU A 121 -3.38 -17.13 -7.06
CA LEU A 121 -2.78 -18.45 -6.78
C LEU A 121 -2.36 -18.63 -5.31
N GLU A 122 -2.44 -17.58 -4.49
CA GLU A 122 -2.03 -17.61 -3.07
C GLU A 122 -2.63 -18.79 -2.28
N PRO A 123 -3.93 -19.15 -2.44
CA PRO A 123 -4.49 -20.32 -1.78
C PRO A 123 -3.75 -21.62 -2.09
N LEU A 124 -3.31 -21.82 -3.34
CA LEU A 124 -2.58 -23.02 -3.75
C LEU A 124 -1.18 -23.06 -3.13
N PHE A 125 -0.50 -21.92 -3.04
CA PHE A 125 0.79 -21.82 -2.34
C PHE A 125 0.65 -22.13 -0.85
N VAL A 126 -0.39 -21.62 -0.19
CA VAL A 126 -0.69 -21.91 1.22
C VAL A 126 -1.05 -23.39 1.43
N GLY A 127 -1.85 -23.97 0.53
CA GLY A 127 -2.17 -25.39 0.53
C GLY A 127 -0.91 -26.26 0.44
N LEU A 128 -0.01 -25.93 -0.49
CA LEU A 128 1.27 -26.61 -0.66
C LEU A 128 2.17 -26.49 0.57
N ASP A 129 2.37 -25.28 1.11
CA ASP A 129 3.21 -25.05 2.31
C ASP A 129 2.72 -25.83 3.55
N ARG A 130 1.41 -25.98 3.71
CA ARG A 130 0.80 -26.64 4.86
C ARG A 130 0.79 -28.16 4.76
N THR A 131 0.53 -28.68 3.57
CA THR A 131 0.23 -30.11 3.38
C THR A 131 1.34 -30.87 2.65
N ASN A 132 2.24 -30.15 1.98
CA ASN A 132 3.22 -30.70 1.04
C ASN A 132 2.58 -31.56 -0.07
N ASP A 133 1.32 -31.32 -0.42
CA ASP A 133 0.55 -32.18 -1.32
C ASP A 133 0.82 -31.93 -2.81
N ASP A 134 1.03 -33.01 -3.56
CA ASP A 134 1.31 -32.99 -5.00
C ASP A 134 0.20 -32.40 -5.85
N PHE A 135 -1.05 -32.41 -5.39
CA PHE A 135 -2.14 -31.71 -6.06
C PHE A 135 -1.82 -30.22 -6.23
N TYR A 136 -1.45 -29.55 -5.13
CA TYR A 136 -1.18 -28.11 -5.16
C TYR A 136 0.08 -27.81 -5.97
N ARG A 137 1.12 -28.63 -5.81
CA ARG A 137 2.37 -28.53 -6.57
C ARG A 137 2.13 -28.66 -8.07
N THR A 138 1.35 -29.65 -8.48
CA THR A 138 1.01 -29.89 -9.88
C THR A 138 0.13 -28.77 -10.44
N ALA A 139 -0.87 -28.31 -9.70
CA ALA A 139 -1.72 -27.20 -10.11
C ALA A 139 -0.92 -25.91 -10.32
N LEU A 140 -0.01 -25.58 -9.40
CA LEU A 140 0.89 -24.43 -9.50
C LEU A 140 1.86 -24.55 -10.68
N LYS A 141 2.46 -25.73 -10.89
CA LYS A 141 3.31 -26.00 -12.06
C LYS A 141 2.55 -25.78 -13.37
N VAL A 142 1.35 -26.34 -13.47
CA VAL A 142 0.50 -26.19 -14.66
C VAL A 142 0.14 -24.72 -14.89
N ALA A 143 -0.24 -23.99 -13.85
CA ALA A 143 -0.55 -22.57 -13.93
C ALA A 143 0.65 -21.73 -14.41
N ALA A 144 1.82 -21.96 -13.81
CA ALA A 144 3.05 -21.25 -14.14
C ALA A 144 3.48 -21.50 -15.59
N VAL A 145 3.45 -22.76 -16.04
CA VAL A 145 3.82 -23.14 -17.42
C VAL A 145 2.83 -22.61 -18.44
N ASP A 146 1.52 -22.64 -18.14
CA ASP A 146 0.49 -22.07 -19.01
C ASP A 146 0.67 -20.55 -19.15
N TRP A 147 0.83 -19.84 -18.03
CA TRP A 147 1.10 -18.40 -18.02
C TRP A 147 2.37 -18.05 -18.81
N MET A 148 3.44 -18.83 -18.63
CA MET A 148 4.72 -18.63 -19.31
C MET A 148 4.60 -18.78 -20.83
N ARG A 149 3.77 -19.72 -21.30
CA ARG A 149 3.48 -19.91 -22.74
C ARG A 149 2.63 -18.77 -23.31
N ASN A 150 1.63 -18.31 -22.57
CA ASN A 150 0.67 -17.31 -23.05
C ASN A 150 1.20 -15.88 -22.94
N SER A 151 2.08 -15.59 -21.99
CA SER A 151 2.69 -14.26 -21.81
C SER A 151 3.75 -13.93 -22.88
N GLY A 152 4.29 -14.93 -23.58
CA GLY A 152 5.34 -14.75 -24.59
C GLY A 152 6.69 -14.26 -24.02
N LEU A 153 6.90 -14.35 -22.69
CA LEU A 153 8.04 -13.75 -21.99
C LEU A 153 9.34 -14.55 -22.08
N LEU A 154 9.27 -15.87 -22.30
CA LEU A 154 10.47 -16.73 -22.43
C LEU A 154 11.29 -16.47 -23.71
N TRP A 155 10.84 -15.61 -24.65
CA TRP A 155 11.49 -15.41 -25.96
C TRP A 155 11.64 -13.95 -26.40
N LYS A 156 11.19 -12.98 -25.60
CA LYS A 156 11.50 -11.56 -25.82
C LYS A 156 12.68 -11.19 -24.92
N SER A 157 13.60 -10.36 -25.40
CA SER A 157 14.71 -9.85 -24.59
C SER A 157 14.17 -9.06 -23.38
N PHE A 158 13.93 -9.78 -22.29
CA PHE A 158 13.23 -9.36 -21.07
C PHE A 158 13.82 -8.08 -20.45
N LEU A 159 15.13 -7.88 -20.61
CA LEU A 159 15.87 -6.76 -20.05
C LEU A 159 15.52 -5.40 -20.68
N GLN A 160 14.97 -5.34 -21.89
CA GLN A 160 14.65 -4.05 -22.53
C GLN A 160 13.26 -3.51 -22.18
N ASP A 161 12.34 -4.36 -21.70
CA ASP A 161 10.91 -4.07 -21.63
C ASP A 161 10.28 -4.21 -20.23
N VAL A 162 11.06 -4.40 -19.15
CA VAL A 162 10.51 -4.22 -17.79
C VAL A 162 10.16 -2.75 -17.61
N GLY A 163 8.93 -2.43 -18.01
CA GLY A 163 8.43 -1.09 -18.06
C GLY A 163 8.41 -0.52 -16.64
N ASN A 164 9.14 0.56 -16.45
CA ASN A 164 9.10 1.41 -15.25
C ASN A 164 7.73 2.12 -15.06
N GLY A 165 6.63 1.57 -15.58
CA GLY A 165 5.38 2.30 -15.82
C GLY A 165 5.59 3.52 -16.72
N ARG A 166 6.65 3.55 -17.55
CA ARG A 166 6.94 4.74 -18.37
C ARG A 166 6.14 4.77 -19.67
N ASP A 167 5.70 3.61 -20.15
CA ASP A 167 4.70 3.48 -21.22
C ASP A 167 3.39 2.90 -20.66
N ASP A 168 2.77 3.65 -19.75
CA ASP A 168 1.45 3.40 -19.14
C ASP A 168 0.28 3.27 -20.15
N ASN A 169 0.56 3.32 -21.44
CA ASN A 169 -0.42 3.04 -22.50
C ASN A 169 -0.59 1.54 -22.74
N ASN A 170 0.32 0.70 -22.25
CA ASN A 170 0.17 -0.75 -22.33
C ASN A 170 -0.71 -1.23 -21.16
N GLU A 171 -1.87 -1.80 -21.47
CA GLU A 171 -2.75 -2.45 -20.48
C GLU A 171 -2.27 -3.86 -20.11
N ASP A 172 -1.16 -4.30 -20.69
CA ASP A 172 -0.49 -5.54 -20.34
C ASP A 172 0.34 -5.40 -19.05
N PHE A 173 -0.07 -6.14 -18.01
CA PHE A 173 0.63 -6.20 -16.73
C PHE A 173 1.63 -7.36 -16.61
N SER A 174 1.81 -8.17 -17.66
CA SER A 174 2.71 -9.33 -17.65
C SER A 174 4.15 -8.94 -17.27
N ALA A 175 4.68 -7.86 -17.85
CA ALA A 175 6.00 -7.31 -17.58
C ALA A 175 6.00 -6.14 -16.56
N TYR A 176 4.86 -5.88 -15.91
CA TYR A 176 4.77 -4.78 -14.95
C TYR A 176 5.61 -5.07 -13.70
N ALA A 177 6.50 -4.14 -13.33
CA ALA A 177 7.59 -4.43 -12.39
C ALA A 177 7.11 -4.95 -11.01
N ILE A 178 5.99 -4.47 -10.47
CA ILE A 178 5.46 -5.03 -9.22
C ILE A 178 4.97 -6.48 -9.40
N ALA A 179 4.33 -6.80 -10.53
CA ALA A 179 3.87 -8.15 -10.84
C ALA A 179 5.04 -9.12 -11.06
N VAL A 180 6.08 -8.68 -11.79
CA VAL A 180 7.34 -9.43 -11.98
C VAL A 180 7.99 -9.76 -10.62
N SER A 181 8.14 -8.75 -9.75
CA SER A 181 8.71 -8.97 -8.41
C SER A 181 7.86 -9.97 -7.60
N ALA A 182 6.53 -9.83 -7.62
CA ALA A 182 5.62 -10.70 -6.88
C ALA A 182 5.63 -12.15 -7.36
N ARG A 183 5.92 -12.40 -8.65
CA ARG A 183 6.14 -13.76 -9.16
C ARG A 183 7.50 -14.33 -8.75
N THR A 184 8.50 -13.50 -8.50
CA THR A 184 9.88 -13.93 -8.19
C THR A 184 9.93 -14.88 -6.99
N TYR A 185 9.38 -14.49 -5.83
CA TYR A 185 9.41 -15.36 -4.65
C TYR A 185 8.46 -16.57 -4.73
N ARG A 186 7.35 -16.42 -5.46
CA ARG A 186 6.40 -17.53 -5.77
C ARG A 186 7.06 -18.61 -6.63
N LEU A 187 7.76 -18.20 -7.68
CA LEU A 187 8.55 -19.10 -8.53
C LEU A 187 9.66 -19.78 -7.73
N ALA A 188 10.39 -19.02 -6.91
CA ALA A 188 11.45 -19.59 -6.07
C ALA A 188 10.93 -20.67 -5.11
N PHE A 189 9.74 -20.47 -4.52
CA PHE A 189 9.09 -21.48 -3.70
C PHE A 189 8.70 -22.71 -4.51
N LEU A 190 8.01 -22.52 -5.65
CA LEU A 190 7.57 -23.61 -6.52
C LEU A 190 8.74 -24.47 -7.02
N VAL A 191 9.81 -23.84 -7.51
CA VAL A 191 11.00 -24.51 -8.05
C VAL A 191 11.69 -25.37 -7.00
N ASP A 192 11.98 -24.83 -5.82
CA ASP A 192 12.59 -25.61 -4.73
C ASP A 192 11.68 -26.77 -4.30
N SER A 193 10.36 -26.54 -4.27
CA SER A 193 9.39 -27.57 -3.93
C SER A 193 9.43 -28.73 -4.92
N LEU A 194 9.58 -28.45 -6.22
CA LEU A 194 9.71 -29.47 -7.26
C LEU A 194 11.03 -30.23 -7.11
N ILE A 195 12.13 -29.51 -6.87
CA ILE A 195 13.45 -30.12 -6.75
C ILE A 195 13.55 -31.01 -5.51
N VAL A 196 13.10 -30.53 -4.34
CA VAL A 196 13.14 -31.27 -3.06
C VAL A 196 12.33 -32.56 -3.15
N GLU A 197 11.14 -32.53 -3.78
CA GLU A 197 10.32 -33.73 -3.99
C GLU A 197 10.80 -34.62 -5.15
N GLY A 198 11.97 -34.32 -5.74
CA GLY A 198 12.59 -35.21 -6.73
C GLY A 198 11.94 -35.18 -8.12
N PHE A 199 11.21 -34.12 -8.46
CA PHE A 199 10.69 -33.94 -9.82
C PHE A 199 11.84 -33.87 -10.84
N PRO A 200 11.62 -34.37 -12.06
CA PRO A 200 12.65 -34.40 -13.09
C PRO A 200 12.92 -32.98 -13.62
N SER A 201 14.09 -32.76 -14.24
CA SER A 201 14.55 -31.41 -14.60
C SER A 201 13.61 -30.66 -15.54
N GLU A 202 12.97 -31.35 -16.46
CA GLU A 202 11.99 -30.81 -17.41
C GLU A 202 10.77 -30.18 -16.74
N ASP A 203 10.51 -30.50 -15.47
CA ASP A 203 9.40 -29.93 -14.71
C ASP A 203 9.74 -28.61 -14.00
N TRP A 204 11.03 -28.29 -13.84
CA TRP A 204 11.45 -27.11 -13.07
C TRP A 204 12.53 -26.25 -13.74
N SER A 205 13.25 -26.72 -14.76
CA SER A 205 14.36 -25.97 -15.36
C SER A 205 13.93 -24.65 -15.98
N ASP A 206 12.83 -24.63 -16.74
CA ASP A 206 12.32 -23.42 -17.37
C ASP A 206 11.76 -22.44 -16.33
N LEU A 207 11.15 -22.97 -15.26
CA LEU A 207 10.66 -22.16 -14.15
C LEU A 207 11.80 -21.55 -13.32
N LEU A 208 12.91 -22.29 -13.17
CA LEU A 208 14.14 -21.77 -12.58
C LEU A 208 14.71 -20.64 -13.44
N THR A 209 14.82 -20.83 -14.76
CA THR A 209 15.25 -19.77 -15.69
C THR A 209 14.38 -18.53 -15.56
N LEU A 210 13.04 -18.69 -15.56
CA LEU A 210 12.11 -17.58 -15.40
C LEU A 210 12.26 -16.86 -14.05
N PHE A 211 12.49 -17.61 -12.97
CA PHE A 211 12.79 -17.02 -11.66
C PHE A 211 14.05 -16.15 -11.72
N LEU A 212 15.12 -16.67 -12.32
CA LEU A 212 16.39 -15.94 -12.44
C LEU A 212 16.22 -14.69 -13.28
N GLU A 213 15.59 -14.78 -14.45
CA GLU A 213 15.29 -13.62 -15.29
C GLU A 213 14.50 -12.54 -14.54
N HIS A 214 13.44 -12.93 -13.81
CA HIS A 214 12.68 -12.02 -12.97
C HIS A 214 13.54 -11.35 -11.88
N ALA A 215 14.44 -12.09 -11.23
CA ALA A 215 15.35 -11.53 -10.22
C ALA A 215 16.37 -10.56 -10.85
N HIS A 216 16.94 -10.91 -11.99
CA HIS A 216 17.92 -10.11 -12.73
C HIS A 216 17.36 -8.79 -13.26
N SER A 217 16.06 -8.73 -13.59
CA SER A 217 15.44 -7.48 -14.04
C SER A 217 15.51 -6.34 -13.03
N PHE A 218 15.81 -6.63 -11.77
CA PHE A 218 15.98 -5.61 -10.74
C PHE A 218 17.43 -5.19 -10.48
N GLU A 219 18.36 -5.68 -11.31
CA GLU A 219 19.76 -5.25 -11.25
C GLU A 219 20.00 -3.88 -11.88
N GLU A 220 19.18 -3.47 -12.85
CA GLU A 220 19.36 -2.19 -13.52
C GLU A 220 18.89 -1.01 -12.66
N ASP A 221 19.62 0.10 -12.71
CA ASP A 221 19.22 1.33 -12.03
C ASP A 221 17.99 1.94 -12.70
N GLY A 222 16.81 1.68 -12.11
CA GLY A 222 15.54 2.25 -12.55
C GLY A 222 14.34 1.32 -12.39
N SER A 223 14.58 0.01 -12.40
CA SER A 223 13.59 -1.08 -12.24
C SER A 223 12.82 -1.05 -10.92
N ILE A 224 13.49 -0.60 -9.85
CA ILE A 224 12.89 -0.36 -8.54
C ILE A 224 12.20 1.01 -8.52
N LEU A 225 10.91 1.01 -8.21
CA LEU A 225 10.06 2.19 -8.13
C LEU A 225 10.30 2.97 -6.82
N ARG A 226 11.50 3.54 -6.66
CA ARG A 226 11.98 4.18 -5.42
C ARG A 226 11.15 5.38 -4.92
N ARG A 227 10.20 5.89 -5.71
CA ARG A 227 9.36 7.05 -5.34
C ARG A 227 7.95 6.66 -4.88
N HIS A 228 7.64 5.37 -4.85
CA HIS A 228 6.34 4.83 -4.47
C HIS A 228 6.53 3.67 -3.50
N ASN A 229 5.50 3.36 -2.72
CA ASN A 229 5.45 2.17 -1.87
C ASN A 229 5.81 0.88 -2.64
N HIS A 230 5.55 0.81 -3.95
CA HIS A 230 5.90 -0.31 -4.82
C HIS A 230 7.36 -0.72 -4.72
N GLY A 231 8.28 0.25 -4.58
CA GLY A 231 9.70 -0.06 -4.44
C GLY A 231 10.00 -0.93 -3.22
N LEU A 232 9.27 -0.74 -2.11
CA LEU A 232 9.42 -1.55 -0.89
C LEU A 232 8.91 -2.97 -1.11
N PHE A 233 7.74 -3.13 -1.74
CA PHE A 233 7.20 -4.44 -2.07
C PHE A 233 8.09 -5.19 -3.07
N GLN A 234 8.58 -4.51 -4.11
CA GLN A 234 9.50 -5.10 -5.09
C GLN A 234 10.73 -5.69 -4.40
N LEU A 235 11.37 -4.90 -3.55
CA LEU A 235 12.56 -5.33 -2.81
C LEU A 235 12.25 -6.48 -1.84
N ALA A 236 11.12 -6.43 -1.12
CA ALA A 236 10.70 -7.52 -0.24
C ALA A 236 10.54 -8.85 -1.01
N HIS A 237 9.87 -8.83 -2.18
CA HIS A 237 9.71 -10.03 -2.99
C HIS A 237 11.05 -10.57 -3.51
N ILE A 238 11.94 -9.68 -3.97
CA ILE A 238 13.27 -10.08 -4.45
C ILE A 238 14.07 -10.72 -3.30
N ILE A 239 14.06 -10.11 -2.12
CA ILE A 239 14.71 -10.65 -0.92
C ILE A 239 14.16 -12.03 -0.60
N ALA A 240 12.85 -12.20 -0.50
CA ALA A 240 12.24 -13.50 -0.21
C ALA A 240 12.63 -14.56 -1.24
N GLY A 241 12.51 -14.25 -2.54
CA GLY A 241 12.84 -15.21 -3.61
C GLY A 241 14.31 -15.59 -3.65
N THR A 242 15.21 -14.60 -3.62
CA THR A 242 16.67 -14.84 -3.68
C THR A 242 17.22 -15.45 -2.41
N SER A 243 16.61 -15.18 -1.25
CA SER A 243 16.97 -15.82 0.03
C SER A 243 16.83 -17.34 -0.02
N ARG A 244 16.07 -17.89 -0.98
CA ARG A 244 15.85 -19.33 -1.07
C ARG A 244 17.06 -20.06 -1.62
N PHE A 245 17.87 -19.42 -2.46
CA PHE A 245 19.00 -20.06 -3.13
C PHE A 245 20.35 -19.37 -2.86
N TYR A 246 20.39 -18.29 -2.07
CA TYR A 246 21.61 -17.49 -1.87
C TYR A 246 22.84 -18.27 -1.38
N ASN A 247 22.67 -19.39 -0.67
CA ASN A 247 23.77 -20.19 -0.14
C ASN A 247 24.23 -21.33 -1.09
N ILE A 248 23.66 -21.41 -2.30
CA ILE A 248 23.96 -22.41 -3.33
C ILE A 248 24.57 -21.66 -4.53
N GLY A 249 25.88 -21.50 -4.50
CA GLY A 249 26.59 -20.36 -5.08
C GLY A 249 27.07 -20.44 -6.54
N VAL A 250 26.71 -21.41 -7.39
CA VAL A 250 27.27 -21.44 -8.78
C VAL A 250 26.30 -21.79 -9.91
N GLY A 251 25.13 -22.38 -9.65
CA GLY A 251 24.14 -22.65 -10.72
C GLY A 251 23.61 -21.38 -11.41
N ASP A 252 23.57 -20.28 -10.69
CA ASP A 252 22.94 -19.03 -11.11
C ASP A 252 23.77 -18.27 -12.18
N ARG A 253 25.08 -18.09 -11.93
CA ARG A 253 25.99 -17.40 -12.86
C ARG A 253 26.18 -18.15 -14.18
N LEU A 254 26.05 -19.48 -14.17
CA LEU A 254 26.15 -20.33 -15.36
C LEU A 254 24.91 -20.24 -16.25
N LEU A 255 23.72 -19.99 -15.69
CA LEU A 255 22.46 -19.97 -16.43
C LEU A 255 22.08 -18.57 -16.92
N SER A 256 22.44 -17.51 -16.19
CA SER A 256 22.00 -16.14 -16.50
C SER A 256 23.08 -15.20 -17.03
N GLY A 257 24.36 -15.53 -16.86
CA GLY A 257 25.47 -14.61 -17.13
C GLY A 257 25.50 -13.34 -16.25
N GLY A 258 24.63 -13.26 -15.22
CA GLY A 258 24.47 -12.13 -14.31
C GLY A 258 25.03 -12.35 -12.89
N LEU A 259 24.60 -11.54 -11.92
CA LEU A 259 24.96 -11.71 -10.50
C LEU A 259 24.38 -13.01 -9.90
N GLY A 260 25.03 -13.62 -8.91
CA GLY A 260 24.39 -14.74 -8.23
C GLY A 260 23.22 -14.27 -7.36
N THR A 261 22.24 -15.14 -7.07
CA THR A 261 21.16 -14.88 -6.09
C THR A 261 21.67 -14.33 -4.75
N GLU A 262 22.88 -14.70 -4.29
CA GLU A 262 23.57 -14.07 -3.15
C GLU A 262 23.74 -12.55 -3.34
N ASP A 263 24.36 -12.15 -4.45
CA ASP A 263 24.68 -10.77 -4.75
C ASP A 263 23.38 -9.95 -4.89
N ILE A 264 22.36 -10.52 -5.54
CA ILE A 264 21.03 -9.91 -5.69
C ILE A 264 20.35 -9.77 -4.32
N TYR A 265 20.35 -10.81 -3.50
CA TYR A 265 19.78 -10.81 -2.15
C TYR A 265 20.38 -9.69 -1.29
N TRP A 266 21.72 -9.61 -1.21
CA TRP A 266 22.39 -8.62 -0.39
C TRP A 266 22.20 -7.20 -0.94
N ARG A 267 22.19 -7.04 -2.26
CA ARG A 267 21.89 -5.75 -2.89
C ARG A 267 20.47 -5.30 -2.57
N ALA A 268 19.48 -6.17 -2.76
CA ALA A 268 18.08 -5.89 -2.47
C ALA A 268 17.88 -5.56 -0.98
N SER A 269 18.50 -6.30 -0.08
CA SER A 269 18.47 -6.06 1.37
C SER A 269 19.01 -4.67 1.74
N ARG A 270 20.17 -4.28 1.19
CA ARG A 270 20.73 -2.92 1.40
C ARG A 270 19.81 -1.83 0.84
N GLN A 271 19.26 -2.05 -0.35
CA GLN A 271 18.34 -1.09 -0.96
C GLN A 271 17.04 -0.97 -0.17
N PHE A 272 16.52 -2.08 0.39
CA PHE A 272 15.30 -2.10 1.20
C PHE A 272 15.46 -1.26 2.45
N HIS A 273 16.57 -1.46 3.18
CA HIS A 273 16.89 -0.67 4.36
C HIS A 273 17.03 0.83 4.04
N ALA A 274 17.79 1.17 2.98
CA ALA A 274 17.93 2.55 2.55
C ALA A 274 16.60 3.17 2.11
N LEU A 275 15.73 2.40 1.45
CA LEU A 275 14.45 2.89 0.96
C LEU A 275 13.46 3.16 2.09
N PHE A 276 13.41 2.31 3.12
CA PHE A 276 12.62 2.56 4.32
C PHE A 276 13.02 3.86 5.02
N GLN A 277 14.32 4.12 5.16
CA GLN A 277 14.84 5.35 5.76
C GLN A 277 14.52 6.62 4.96
N ILE A 278 14.33 6.47 3.63
CA ILE A 278 13.98 7.59 2.74
C ILE A 278 12.46 7.80 2.70
N GLN A 279 11.70 6.72 2.62
CA GLN A 279 10.25 6.78 2.39
C GLN A 279 9.46 6.95 3.68
N ILE A 280 9.92 6.43 4.83
CA ILE A 280 9.19 6.56 6.10
C ILE A 280 9.80 7.67 6.93
N LYS A 281 8.94 8.51 7.51
CA LYS A 281 9.36 9.59 8.40
C LYS A 281 9.77 9.07 9.78
N PRO A 282 10.57 9.84 10.55
CA PRO A 282 10.98 9.44 11.89
C PRO A 282 9.83 9.17 12.88
N ASP A 283 8.64 9.74 12.67
CA ASP A 283 7.44 9.47 13.46
C ASP A 283 6.65 8.23 13.00
N GLY A 284 7.16 7.48 12.01
CA GLY A 284 6.51 6.30 11.46
C GLY A 284 5.54 6.59 10.31
N SER A 285 5.35 7.85 9.93
CA SER A 285 4.41 8.20 8.85
C SER A 285 4.95 7.94 7.44
N LEU A 286 4.07 7.42 6.58
CA LEU A 286 4.27 7.26 5.15
C LEU A 286 3.75 8.53 4.42
N PRO A 287 4.57 9.22 3.62
CA PRO A 287 4.25 10.47 2.92
C PRO A 287 3.34 10.30 1.69
N GLU A 288 2.46 9.29 1.71
CA GLU A 288 1.44 8.99 0.69
C GLU A 288 0.02 9.35 1.14
N HIS A 289 -0.15 9.84 2.38
CA HIS A 289 -1.41 10.45 2.85
C HIS A 289 -2.62 9.52 2.87
N SER A 290 -2.39 8.20 2.91
CA SER A 290 -3.44 7.18 2.98
C SER A 290 -3.24 6.29 4.19
N ALA A 291 -4.28 6.16 5.01
CA ALA A 291 -4.28 5.25 6.15
C ALA A 291 -4.16 3.79 5.67
N GLY A 292 -4.79 3.45 4.55
CA GLY A 292 -4.70 2.15 3.90
C GLY A 292 -3.27 1.78 3.51
N TYR A 293 -2.56 2.67 2.79
CA TYR A 293 -1.18 2.39 2.39
C TYR A 293 -0.20 2.43 3.57
N GLN A 294 -0.45 3.28 4.58
CA GLN A 294 0.28 3.23 5.85
C GLN A 294 0.21 1.82 6.46
N MET A 295 -1.00 1.25 6.55
CA MET A 295 -1.21 -0.10 7.07
C MET A 295 -0.45 -1.15 6.23
N LEU A 296 -0.58 -1.12 4.90
CA LEU A 296 0.06 -2.09 4.01
C LEU A 296 1.59 -2.09 4.15
N VAL A 297 2.23 -0.92 4.19
CA VAL A 297 3.70 -0.84 4.33
C VAL A 297 4.16 -1.22 5.73
N THR A 298 3.39 -0.87 6.77
CA THR A 298 3.64 -1.31 8.15
C THR A 298 3.62 -2.83 8.24
N ARG A 299 2.61 -3.46 7.63
CA ARG A 299 2.46 -4.93 7.58
C ARG A 299 3.59 -5.61 6.82
N LEU A 300 3.98 -5.06 5.67
CA LEU A 300 5.12 -5.56 4.91
C LEU A 300 6.38 -5.60 5.78
N LEU A 301 6.69 -4.52 6.51
CA LEU A 301 7.86 -4.49 7.39
C LEU A 301 7.75 -5.52 8.51
N GLY A 302 6.56 -5.66 9.11
CA GLY A 302 6.29 -6.71 10.10
C GLY A 302 6.57 -8.11 9.56
N LYS A 303 6.07 -8.45 8.37
CA LYS A 303 6.34 -9.73 7.71
C LYS A 303 7.81 -9.96 7.43
N MET A 304 8.53 -8.92 6.99
CA MET A 304 9.97 -9.01 6.74
C MET A 304 10.76 -9.24 8.03
N ILE A 305 10.31 -8.70 9.17
CA ILE A 305 10.88 -8.99 10.50
C ILE A 305 10.54 -10.43 10.91
N ASP A 306 9.28 -10.85 10.80
CA ASP A 306 8.82 -12.20 11.19
C ASP A 306 9.52 -13.31 10.39
N CYS A 307 9.79 -13.08 9.10
CA CYS A 307 10.55 -14.00 8.25
C CYS A 307 12.07 -13.97 8.50
N GLY A 308 12.57 -13.11 9.40
CA GLY A 308 13.99 -12.98 9.70
C GLY A 308 14.82 -12.27 8.63
N PHE A 309 14.17 -11.61 7.66
CA PHE A 309 14.86 -10.81 6.64
C PHE A 309 15.29 -9.43 7.15
N VAL A 310 14.70 -8.97 8.26
CA VAL A 310 15.05 -7.70 8.92
C VAL A 310 15.37 -7.95 10.38
N ASN A 311 16.65 -7.85 10.72
CA ASN A 311 17.16 -7.95 12.10
C ASN A 311 17.77 -6.64 12.60
N ASP A 312 17.74 -5.58 11.78
CA ASP A 312 18.27 -4.27 12.14
C ASP A 312 17.37 -3.55 13.15
N LYS A 313 17.98 -3.12 14.27
CA LYS A 313 17.26 -2.43 15.35
C LYS A 313 16.58 -1.15 14.86
N THR A 314 17.17 -0.42 13.92
CA THR A 314 16.60 0.84 13.42
C THR A 314 15.25 0.60 12.74
N LEU A 315 15.17 -0.41 11.88
CA LEU A 315 13.92 -0.79 11.22
C LEU A 315 12.90 -1.40 12.18
N ILE A 316 13.34 -2.16 13.19
CA ILE A 316 12.46 -2.70 14.24
C ILE A 316 11.84 -1.57 15.08
N ASP A 317 12.65 -0.59 15.48
CA ASP A 317 12.17 0.59 16.21
C ASP A 317 11.23 1.44 15.34
N LEU A 318 11.51 1.55 14.03
CA LEU A 318 10.65 2.24 13.08
C LEU A 318 9.31 1.51 12.92
N PHE A 319 9.32 0.18 12.81
CA PHE A 319 8.12 -0.64 12.78
C PHE A 319 7.23 -0.40 14.00
N ALA A 320 7.81 -0.29 15.21
CA ALA A 320 7.05 0.02 16.41
C ALA A 320 6.31 1.37 16.31
N ARG A 321 6.94 2.42 15.76
CA ARG A 321 6.30 3.73 15.55
C ARG A 321 5.22 3.69 14.47
N MET A 322 5.49 2.97 13.38
CA MET A 322 4.51 2.75 12.31
C MET A 322 3.26 2.04 12.85
N LYS A 323 3.45 1.02 13.70
CA LYS A 323 2.36 0.33 14.41
C LYS A 323 1.58 1.26 15.32
N GLU A 324 2.26 2.09 16.09
CA GLU A 324 1.61 3.08 16.95
C GLU A 324 0.71 4.01 16.12
N LEU A 325 1.22 4.56 15.00
CA LEU A 325 0.42 5.37 14.07
C LEU A 325 -0.80 4.60 13.52
N CYS A 326 -0.60 3.36 13.05
CA CYS A 326 -1.69 2.52 12.58
C CYS A 326 -2.77 2.32 13.63
N ASN A 327 -2.41 2.12 14.90
CA ASN A 327 -3.37 1.98 15.99
C ASN A 327 -4.23 3.25 16.18
N TRP A 328 -3.63 4.43 16.01
CA TRP A 328 -4.37 5.69 16.07
C TRP A 328 -5.30 5.90 14.88
N MET A 329 -5.05 5.28 13.73
CA MET A 329 -5.89 5.40 12.52
C MET A 329 -7.20 4.59 12.59
N PHE A 330 -7.41 3.75 13.61
CA PHE A 330 -8.67 3.07 13.82
C PHE A 330 -9.66 3.93 14.60
N ASP A 331 -10.87 4.06 14.10
CA ASP A 331 -11.95 4.70 14.85
C ASP A 331 -12.44 3.81 16.03
N PRO A 332 -13.33 4.31 16.90
CA PRO A 332 -13.91 3.51 17.98
C PRO A 332 -14.80 2.33 17.52
N GLU A 333 -15.26 2.30 16.26
CA GLU A 333 -15.96 1.15 15.69
C GLU A 333 -14.96 0.08 15.18
N GLY A 334 -13.65 0.31 15.32
CA GLY A 334 -12.61 -0.59 14.87
C GLY A 334 -12.35 -0.53 13.36
N LYS A 335 -12.86 0.51 12.67
CA LYS A 335 -12.66 0.72 11.23
C LYS A 335 -11.49 1.64 10.98
N LEU A 336 -10.78 1.40 9.89
CA LEU A 336 -9.68 2.25 9.48
C LEU A 336 -10.25 3.56 8.90
N ILE A 337 -9.77 4.71 9.36
CA ILE A 337 -10.25 5.99 8.82
C ILE A 337 -9.95 6.11 7.32
N ALA A 338 -10.94 6.57 6.55
CA ALA A 338 -10.89 6.63 5.10
C ALA A 338 -10.09 7.84 4.55
N LEU A 339 -8.95 8.20 5.15
CA LEU A 339 -8.14 9.32 4.67
C LEU A 339 -7.39 8.95 3.38
N GLY A 340 -7.41 9.86 2.39
CA GLY A 340 -6.73 9.66 1.10
C GLY A 340 -7.23 8.42 0.36
N ASP A 341 -6.36 7.78 -0.42
CA ASP A 341 -6.70 6.51 -1.08
C ASP A 341 -6.69 5.32 -0.09
N THR A 342 -7.64 5.31 0.85
CA THR A 342 -7.86 4.17 1.75
C THR A 342 -8.98 3.29 1.20
N PRO A 343 -8.71 2.04 0.81
CA PRO A 343 -9.73 1.09 0.37
C PRO A 343 -10.43 0.41 1.55
N GLU A 344 -11.74 0.23 1.42
CA GLU A 344 -12.56 -0.53 2.39
C GLU A 344 -12.02 -1.95 2.64
N ALA A 345 -11.44 -2.59 1.63
CA ALA A 345 -11.00 -3.97 1.73
C ALA A 345 -9.84 -4.20 2.73
N ILE A 346 -9.13 -3.14 3.12
CA ILE A 346 -8.08 -3.19 4.16
C ILE A 346 -8.70 -3.37 5.56
N GLU A 347 -9.96 -2.99 5.77
CA GLU A 347 -10.66 -3.14 7.05
C GLU A 347 -10.76 -4.60 7.51
N LYS A 348 -10.90 -5.55 6.58
CA LYS A 348 -10.93 -6.99 6.89
C LYS A 348 -9.57 -7.55 7.31
N ILE A 349 -8.49 -6.94 6.82
CA ILE A 349 -7.10 -7.33 7.11
C ILE A 349 -6.62 -6.70 8.43
N ALA A 350 -7.24 -5.60 8.83
CA ALA A 350 -6.88 -4.80 10.00
C ALA A 350 -7.09 -5.47 11.37
N SER A 351 -7.79 -6.62 11.43
CA SER A 351 -8.05 -7.35 12.68
C SER A 351 -6.78 -7.76 13.43
N ASP A 352 -5.67 -8.02 12.74
CA ASP A 352 -4.39 -8.39 13.39
C ASP A 352 -3.75 -7.23 14.18
N TYR A 353 -4.12 -5.98 13.86
CA TYR A 353 -3.64 -4.77 14.54
C TYR A 353 -4.70 -4.20 15.49
N GLN A 354 -5.83 -4.89 15.66
CA GLN A 354 -6.77 -4.63 16.75
C GLN A 354 -6.16 -5.07 18.09
N THR A 355 -5.16 -4.33 18.56
CA THR A 355 -5.06 -4.10 20.01
C THR A 355 -5.96 -2.93 20.41
N GLY A 356 -6.29 -2.06 19.45
CA GLY A 356 -6.75 -0.69 19.73
C GLY A 356 -5.71 0.07 20.57
N PRO A 357 -5.68 1.39 20.57
CA PRO A 357 -5.27 2.10 21.76
C PRO A 357 -6.43 1.92 22.76
N THR A 358 -6.21 1.12 23.81
CA THR A 358 -7.08 1.06 24.98
C THR A 358 -7.00 2.34 25.84
N GLU A 359 -6.21 3.33 25.43
CA GLU A 359 -5.85 4.47 26.26
C GLU A 359 -6.48 5.76 25.73
N THR A 360 -7.12 6.49 26.64
CA THR A 360 -7.55 7.87 26.44
C THR A 360 -6.31 8.75 26.29
N GLY A 361 -6.28 9.63 25.29
CA GLY A 361 -5.16 10.54 25.08
C GLY A 361 -5.20 11.30 23.76
N SER A 362 -4.09 11.96 23.46
CA SER A 362 -3.84 12.65 22.20
C SER A 362 -2.47 12.28 21.67
N SER A 363 -2.34 12.12 20.35
CA SER A 363 -1.06 11.84 19.69
C SER A 363 -0.87 12.72 18.46
N LEU A 364 0.33 13.29 18.34
CA LEU A 364 0.75 14.13 17.22
C LEU A 364 1.88 13.44 16.46
N PHE A 365 1.60 13.09 15.20
CA PHE A 365 2.59 12.61 14.25
C PHE A 365 3.00 13.78 13.37
N ARG A 366 3.96 14.55 13.89
CA ARG A 366 4.33 15.88 13.38
C ARG A 366 4.88 15.84 11.97
N GLU A 367 5.67 14.84 11.61
CA GLU A 367 6.30 14.75 10.29
C GLU A 367 5.31 14.33 9.22
N GLY A 368 4.33 13.50 9.56
CA GLY A 368 3.24 13.09 8.66
C GLY A 368 2.07 14.08 8.61
N GLY A 369 1.98 14.98 9.59
CA GLY A 369 0.90 15.94 9.74
C GLY A 369 -0.42 15.31 10.12
N TYR A 370 -0.37 14.31 11.01
CA TYR A 370 -1.55 13.72 11.64
C TYR A 370 -1.66 14.11 13.10
N TRP A 371 -2.88 14.33 13.54
CA TRP A 371 -3.17 14.51 14.96
C TRP A 371 -4.42 13.74 15.33
N PHE A 372 -4.36 13.05 16.46
CA PHE A 372 -5.42 12.20 16.95
C PHE A 372 -5.79 12.57 18.39
N ILE A 373 -7.08 12.40 18.69
CA ILE A 373 -7.63 12.39 20.04
C ILE A 373 -8.45 11.12 20.18
N ARG A 374 -8.35 10.47 21.34
CA ARG A 374 -9.27 9.41 21.76
C ARG A 374 -9.64 9.62 23.22
N GLN A 375 -10.91 9.51 23.54
CA GLN A 375 -11.39 9.44 24.90
C GLN A 375 -12.34 8.25 25.00
N GLN A 376 -11.97 7.28 25.82
CA GLN A 376 -12.87 6.19 26.17
C GLN A 376 -13.93 6.72 27.13
N ALA A 377 -15.19 6.42 26.86
CA ALA A 377 -16.27 6.82 27.74
C ALA A 377 -16.69 5.68 28.66
N THR A 378 -17.00 6.02 29.90
CA THR A 378 -17.53 5.03 30.87
C THR A 378 -19.02 4.77 30.69
N SER A 379 -19.82 5.74 30.19
CA SER A 379 -21.28 5.58 30.03
C SER A 379 -21.91 6.24 28.80
N GLN A 380 -21.23 7.18 28.14
CA GLN A 380 -21.79 7.98 27.04
C GLN A 380 -21.30 7.58 25.63
N GLY A 381 -20.38 6.63 25.54
CA GLY A 381 -19.75 6.19 24.29
C GLY A 381 -18.51 7.02 23.90
N ASP A 382 -17.55 6.40 23.23
CA ASP A 382 -16.22 6.96 22.99
C ASP A 382 -16.23 8.20 22.10
N SER A 383 -15.23 9.07 22.30
CA SER A 383 -14.93 10.22 21.45
C SER A 383 -13.60 10.00 20.73
N TYR A 384 -13.55 10.38 19.45
CA TYR A 384 -12.37 10.27 18.64
C TYR A 384 -12.32 11.38 17.58
N LEU A 385 -11.15 11.95 17.37
CA LEU A 385 -10.90 12.92 16.32
C LEU A 385 -9.60 12.54 15.62
N ALA A 386 -9.62 12.50 14.30
CA ALA A 386 -8.42 12.48 13.48
C ALA A 386 -8.37 13.75 12.63
N GLN A 387 -7.18 14.33 12.50
CA GLN A 387 -6.92 15.44 11.60
C GLN A 387 -5.72 15.11 10.71
N THR A 388 -5.82 15.44 9.43
CA THR A 388 -4.70 15.42 8.48
C THR A 388 -4.43 16.82 7.95
N ALA A 389 -3.17 17.23 7.93
CA ALA A 389 -2.76 18.54 7.43
C ALA A 389 -1.33 18.50 6.88
N ALA A 390 -1.14 17.78 5.79
CA ALA A 390 0.15 17.69 5.10
C ALA A 390 0.04 17.60 3.58
N PHE A 391 1.13 17.97 2.90
CA PHE A 391 1.37 17.67 1.49
C PHE A 391 2.84 17.33 1.26
N HIS A 392 3.15 16.03 1.18
CA HIS A 392 4.48 15.49 0.92
C HIS A 392 4.67 14.99 -0.51
N SER A 393 3.60 14.46 -1.12
CA SER A 393 3.61 13.90 -2.46
C SER A 393 2.21 13.95 -3.05
N ARG A 394 2.10 13.73 -4.37
CA ARG A 394 0.79 13.61 -5.06
C ARG A 394 0.24 12.18 -5.04
N THR A 395 1.09 11.21 -4.71
CA THR A 395 0.72 9.80 -4.67
C THR A 395 -0.29 9.62 -3.55
N HIS A 396 -1.49 9.11 -3.90
CA HIS A 396 -2.60 8.82 -2.98
C HIS A 396 -3.17 10.00 -2.19
N LYS A 397 -2.66 11.21 -2.43
CA LYS A 397 -3.07 12.45 -1.78
C LYS A 397 -4.28 13.09 -2.45
N HIS A 398 -5.29 13.43 -1.65
CA HIS A 398 -6.47 14.19 -2.08
C HIS A 398 -6.31 15.70 -1.79
N CYS A 399 -7.35 16.48 -2.05
CA CYS A 399 -7.41 17.91 -1.72
C CYS A 399 -7.96 18.15 -0.32
N ASP A 400 -7.46 17.41 0.65
CA ASP A 400 -7.99 17.22 2.01
C ASP A 400 -7.12 17.87 3.10
N SER A 401 -6.26 18.83 2.77
CA SER A 401 -5.39 19.45 3.78
C SER A 401 -6.23 20.16 4.85
N GLY A 402 -6.00 19.81 6.11
CA GLY A 402 -6.76 20.30 7.26
C GLY A 402 -8.03 19.49 7.56
N ALA A 403 -8.35 18.46 6.80
CA ALA A 403 -9.55 17.64 6.98
C ALA A 403 -9.57 16.95 8.35
N VAL A 404 -10.78 16.75 8.87
CA VAL A 404 -11.04 16.10 10.14
C VAL A 404 -12.02 14.94 9.96
N VAL A 405 -11.86 13.88 10.76
CA VAL A 405 -12.83 12.80 10.97
C VAL A 405 -13.19 12.84 12.44
N TRP A 406 -14.49 12.82 12.76
CA TRP A 406 -14.97 13.03 14.13
C TRP A 406 -16.03 12.00 14.51
N HIS A 407 -15.76 11.30 15.60
CA HIS A 407 -16.67 10.39 16.27
C HIS A 407 -16.89 10.92 17.68
N ASP A 408 -18.12 10.90 18.14
CA ASP A 408 -18.45 11.29 19.51
C ASP A 408 -19.64 10.50 20.04
N LEU A 409 -19.69 10.34 21.35
CA LEU A 409 -20.76 9.61 22.03
C LEU A 409 -20.96 8.19 21.43
N GLY A 410 -19.86 7.56 21.03
CA GLY A 410 -19.83 6.22 20.42
C GLY A 410 -20.34 6.16 18.98
N ARG A 411 -20.38 7.28 18.24
CA ARG A 411 -20.94 7.32 16.88
C ARG A 411 -20.11 8.18 15.92
N PRO A 412 -19.98 7.77 14.64
CA PRO A 412 -19.42 8.61 13.59
C PRO A 412 -20.30 9.83 13.34
N ILE A 413 -19.68 11.01 13.32
CA ILE A 413 -20.32 12.29 13.02
C ILE A 413 -19.81 12.83 11.68
N LEU A 414 -18.51 13.12 11.59
CA LEU A 414 -17.85 13.55 10.36
C LEU A 414 -16.99 12.42 9.83
N ILE A 415 -17.20 12.07 8.57
CA ILE A 415 -16.43 11.02 7.87
C ILE A 415 -15.63 11.62 6.72
N ASP A 416 -14.72 10.85 6.14
CA ASP A 416 -14.07 11.21 4.87
C ASP A 416 -14.75 10.47 3.70
N ALA A 417 -14.58 10.97 2.48
CA ALA A 417 -15.14 10.33 1.29
C ALA A 417 -14.39 9.04 0.90
N GLY A 418 -13.16 8.85 1.38
CA GLY A 418 -12.38 7.67 1.07
C GLY A 418 -11.97 7.58 -0.39
N SER A 419 -11.78 6.36 -0.87
CA SER A 419 -11.32 6.10 -2.23
C SER A 419 -12.44 5.66 -3.17
N PHE A 420 -12.28 6.00 -4.44
CA PHE A 420 -13.04 5.42 -5.55
C PHE A 420 -12.07 4.81 -6.56
N GLY A 421 -12.56 3.86 -7.36
CA GLY A 421 -11.76 3.10 -8.32
C GLY A 421 -10.95 3.97 -9.30
N TYR A 422 -9.83 3.42 -9.74
CA TYR A 422 -8.86 4.05 -10.64
C TYR A 422 -9.26 3.94 -12.10
N LEU A 423 -10.34 4.64 -12.48
CA LEU A 423 -11.00 4.50 -13.77
C LEU A 423 -10.79 5.74 -14.66
N GLY A 424 -10.56 5.48 -15.96
CA GLY A 424 -10.44 6.48 -17.02
C GLY A 424 -9.23 7.39 -16.85
N ARG A 425 -8.12 7.14 -17.57
CA ARG A 425 -6.93 8.00 -17.47
C ARG A 425 -7.24 9.43 -17.93
N THR A 426 -6.80 10.43 -17.18
CA THR A 426 -6.94 11.82 -17.59
C THR A 426 -6.07 12.13 -18.82
N PRO A 427 -6.64 12.70 -19.90
CA PRO A 427 -5.86 13.08 -21.09
C PRO A 427 -4.75 14.09 -20.74
N LYS A 428 -3.56 13.90 -21.32
CA LYS A 428 -2.44 14.83 -21.16
C LYS A 428 -2.83 16.25 -21.64
N GLY A 429 -2.52 17.26 -20.83
CA GLY A 429 -2.82 18.65 -21.11
C GLY A 429 -4.26 19.10 -20.82
N SER A 430 -5.17 18.18 -20.48
CA SER A 430 -6.56 18.52 -20.15
C SER A 430 -6.68 19.39 -18.89
N PRO A 431 -7.82 20.11 -18.70
CA PRO A 431 -8.06 20.89 -17.48
C PRO A 431 -7.93 20.04 -16.20
N LEU A 432 -8.50 18.83 -16.19
CA LEU A 432 -8.40 17.90 -15.06
C LEU A 432 -6.94 17.57 -14.70
N GLN A 433 -6.08 17.33 -15.70
CA GLN A 433 -4.66 17.06 -15.43
C GLN A 433 -3.97 18.29 -14.81
N ARG A 434 -4.30 19.49 -15.27
CA ARG A 434 -3.76 20.74 -14.74
C ARG A 434 -4.24 21.01 -13.31
N ASP A 435 -5.42 20.53 -12.96
CA ASP A 435 -5.95 20.57 -11.60
C ASP A 435 -5.37 19.45 -10.71
N GLY A 436 -4.62 18.53 -11.31
CA GLY A 436 -3.85 17.50 -10.59
C GLY A 436 -4.52 16.14 -10.51
N PHE A 437 -5.62 15.93 -11.22
CA PHE A 437 -6.27 14.62 -11.32
C PHE A 437 -5.54 13.73 -12.32
N TRP A 438 -5.30 12.49 -11.91
CA TRP A 438 -4.71 11.45 -12.77
C TRP A 438 -5.78 10.61 -13.49
N TYR A 439 -6.96 10.55 -12.89
CA TYR A 439 -8.13 9.83 -13.37
C TYR A 439 -9.27 10.80 -13.67
N ALA A 440 -10.10 10.45 -14.66
CA ALA A 440 -11.13 11.28 -15.25
C ALA A 440 -12.55 10.77 -14.95
N ASP A 441 -12.71 9.59 -14.33
CA ASP A 441 -14.03 9.18 -13.85
C ASP A 441 -14.58 10.24 -12.88
N PRO A 442 -15.79 10.79 -13.11
CA PRO A 442 -16.32 11.90 -12.32
C PRO A 442 -16.41 11.58 -10.82
N ARG A 443 -16.67 10.31 -10.46
CA ARG A 443 -16.73 9.88 -9.06
C ARG A 443 -15.36 9.90 -8.42
N ARG A 444 -14.33 9.49 -9.16
CA ARG A 444 -12.93 9.57 -8.72
C ARG A 444 -12.47 11.03 -8.56
N VAL A 445 -12.84 11.88 -9.51
CA VAL A 445 -12.56 13.33 -9.45
C VAL A 445 -13.23 13.95 -8.22
N HIS A 446 -14.48 13.55 -7.92
CA HIS A 446 -15.20 14.03 -6.75
C HIS A 446 -14.52 13.63 -5.44
N VAL A 447 -14.22 12.35 -5.20
CA VAL A 447 -13.62 11.92 -3.92
C VAL A 447 -12.24 12.54 -3.67
N GLU A 448 -11.49 12.91 -4.72
CA GLU A 448 -10.20 13.59 -4.57
C GLU A 448 -10.30 15.12 -4.35
N SER A 449 -11.51 15.69 -4.41
CA SER A 449 -11.75 17.14 -4.42
C SER A 449 -11.97 17.72 -3.02
N ALA A 450 -11.66 19.01 -2.83
CA ALA A 450 -11.77 19.66 -1.51
C ALA A 450 -13.19 19.63 -0.94
N ARG A 451 -14.21 19.61 -1.82
CA ARG A 451 -15.63 19.53 -1.44
C ARG A 451 -16.06 18.16 -0.94
N ALA A 452 -15.26 17.12 -1.12
CA ALA A 452 -15.52 15.78 -0.60
C ALA A 452 -14.88 15.54 0.78
N HIS A 453 -14.20 16.55 1.34
CA HIS A 453 -13.55 16.45 2.65
C HIS A 453 -14.06 17.52 3.60
N ASN A 454 -13.77 17.34 4.89
CA ASN A 454 -14.10 18.31 5.93
C ASN A 454 -13.10 19.48 5.92
N THR A 455 -12.96 20.22 4.81
CA THR A 455 -11.99 21.31 4.61
C THR A 455 -12.62 22.53 3.92
N ILE A 456 -11.82 23.52 3.53
CA ILE A 456 -12.28 24.68 2.77
C ILE A 456 -12.04 24.56 1.27
N GLU A 457 -12.98 25.12 0.50
CA GLU A 457 -12.87 25.42 -0.93
C GLU A 457 -12.85 26.94 -1.12
N ILE A 458 -12.00 27.44 -2.02
CA ILE A 458 -11.89 28.87 -2.33
C ILE A 458 -12.24 29.10 -3.80
N ASP A 459 -13.28 29.89 -4.06
CA ASP A 459 -13.89 30.16 -5.38
C ASP A 459 -14.18 28.93 -6.23
N GLY A 460 -14.69 27.85 -5.64
CA GLY A 460 -14.96 26.64 -6.42
C GLY A 460 -13.70 25.84 -6.80
N ARG A 461 -12.53 26.16 -6.23
CA ARG A 461 -11.25 25.52 -6.58
C ARG A 461 -10.75 24.60 -5.47
N ASN A 462 -10.16 23.50 -5.91
CA ASN A 462 -9.47 22.53 -5.08
C ASN A 462 -8.11 23.05 -4.59
N HIS A 463 -7.58 22.40 -3.55
CA HIS A 463 -6.21 22.62 -3.13
C HIS A 463 -5.27 22.23 -4.28
N ARG A 464 -4.28 23.08 -4.55
CA ARG A 464 -3.39 22.87 -5.69
C ARG A 464 -2.45 21.70 -5.38
N ARG A 465 -2.56 20.61 -6.15
CA ARG A 465 -1.63 19.47 -6.10
C ARG A 465 -0.65 19.47 -7.27
N TYR A 466 -1.08 19.94 -8.46
CA TYR A 466 -0.22 19.97 -9.65
C TYR A 466 0.69 21.20 -9.68
N ARG A 467 1.99 20.94 -9.91
CA ARG A 467 3.07 21.95 -9.87
C ARG A 467 3.12 22.77 -8.57
N GLN A 468 2.53 22.24 -7.50
CA GLN A 468 2.71 22.73 -6.14
C GLN A 468 3.92 22.01 -5.55
N GLU A 469 4.84 22.76 -4.94
CA GLU A 469 5.92 22.17 -4.17
C GLU A 469 5.35 21.55 -2.89
N ALA A 470 5.81 20.36 -2.54
CA ALA A 470 5.46 19.70 -1.29
C ALA A 470 5.86 20.59 -0.12
N PHE A 471 4.89 21.01 0.69
CA PHE A 471 5.12 21.90 1.83
C PHE A 471 5.28 21.16 3.16
N GLY A 472 5.12 19.83 3.16
CA GLY A 472 5.25 19.02 4.35
C GLY A 472 4.02 19.07 5.26
N ALA A 473 4.22 18.76 6.53
CA ALA A 473 3.20 18.84 7.56
C ALA A 473 2.99 20.29 8.02
N THR A 474 1.74 20.62 8.35
CA THR A 474 1.32 21.99 8.65
C THR A 474 0.62 22.15 9.99
N ILE A 475 0.50 21.07 10.78
CA ILE A 475 0.07 21.17 12.19
C ILE A 475 1.20 21.82 12.98
N THR A 476 0.98 23.05 13.43
CA THR A 476 2.00 23.84 14.11
C THR A 476 1.97 23.65 15.61
N GLU A 477 0.77 23.52 16.17
CA GLU A 477 0.52 23.51 17.61
C GLU A 477 -0.61 22.52 17.92
N VAL A 478 -0.50 21.87 19.08
CA VAL A 478 -1.58 21.12 19.73
C VAL A 478 -1.65 21.57 21.19
N LEU A 479 -2.83 21.56 21.79
CA LEU A 479 -3.05 22.01 23.16
C LEU A 479 -4.08 21.14 23.89
N THR A 480 -4.00 21.17 25.21
CA THR A 480 -5.03 20.61 26.10
C THR A 480 -5.19 21.55 27.29
N VAL A 481 -6.41 22.07 27.48
CA VAL A 481 -6.76 23.02 28.55
C VAL A 481 -8.18 22.72 29.00
N ASP A 482 -8.38 22.47 30.30
CA ASP A 482 -9.71 22.29 30.93
C ASP A 482 -10.64 21.32 30.18
N GLY A 483 -10.10 20.16 29.78
CA GLY A 483 -10.83 19.13 29.03
C GLY A 483 -11.08 19.44 27.55
N VAL A 484 -10.64 20.61 27.07
CA VAL A 484 -10.63 20.97 25.65
C VAL A 484 -9.29 20.60 25.06
N GLN A 485 -9.32 19.89 23.94
CA GLN A 485 -8.13 19.54 23.16
C GLN A 485 -8.19 20.28 21.83
N GLY A 486 -7.05 20.73 21.31
CA GLY A 486 -7.05 21.57 20.13
C GLY A 486 -5.81 21.46 19.28
N SER A 487 -5.93 21.86 18.02
CA SER A 487 -4.82 21.99 17.09
C SER A 487 -4.92 23.29 16.28
N ARG A 488 -3.76 23.71 15.78
CA ARG A 488 -3.63 24.79 14.82
C ARG A 488 -2.81 24.33 13.62
N CYS A 489 -3.30 24.64 12.42
CA CYS A 489 -2.63 24.36 11.16
C CYS A 489 -2.40 25.63 10.35
N ALA A 490 -1.30 25.69 9.60
CA ALA A 490 -1.00 26.76 8.64
C ALA A 490 -0.82 26.19 7.22
N ILE A 491 -1.90 26.18 6.44
CA ILE A 491 -2.00 25.45 5.17
C ILE A 491 -1.72 26.40 4.00
N PRO A 492 -0.69 26.11 3.17
CA PRO A 492 -0.53 26.81 1.90
C PRO A 492 -1.70 26.49 0.96
N ASN A 493 -2.45 27.52 0.55
CA ASN A 493 -3.60 27.36 -0.34
C ASN A 493 -3.52 28.38 -1.46
N ALA A 494 -3.42 27.95 -2.72
CA ALA A 494 -3.21 28.85 -3.87
C ALA A 494 -4.29 29.95 -4.04
N GLY A 495 -5.47 29.77 -3.44
CA GLY A 495 -6.54 30.78 -3.42
C GLY A 495 -6.40 31.84 -2.33
N ALA A 496 -5.54 31.64 -1.33
CA ALA A 496 -5.31 32.53 -0.20
C ALA A 496 -3.81 32.80 0.03
N ALA A 497 -3.47 34.01 0.47
CA ALA A 497 -2.10 34.30 0.91
C ALA A 497 -1.74 33.50 2.18
N GLN A 498 -2.73 33.26 3.06
CA GLN A 498 -2.59 32.45 4.28
C GLN A 498 -3.93 31.76 4.56
N HIS A 499 -3.92 30.46 4.87
CA HIS A 499 -5.06 29.74 5.44
C HIS A 499 -4.59 29.10 6.75
N HIS A 500 -5.18 29.53 7.86
CA HIS A 500 -5.02 28.81 9.13
C HIS A 500 -6.34 28.14 9.50
N ARG A 501 -6.21 26.97 10.12
CA ARG A 501 -7.33 26.24 10.67
C ARG A 501 -7.07 25.97 12.15
N PHE A 502 -8.08 26.22 12.96
CA PHE A 502 -8.12 25.83 14.36
C PHE A 502 -9.22 24.78 14.54
N VAL A 503 -8.87 23.69 15.22
CA VAL A 503 -9.83 22.64 15.58
C VAL A 503 -9.79 22.50 17.09
N LEU A 504 -10.93 22.61 17.75
CA LEU A 504 -11.07 22.47 19.20
C LEU A 504 -12.17 21.45 19.49
N LEU A 505 -11.85 20.41 20.25
CA LEU A 505 -12.77 19.37 20.67
C LEU A 505 -12.93 19.42 22.19
N ARG A 506 -14.18 19.42 22.64
CA ARG A 506 -14.54 19.02 23.99
C ARG A 506 -15.37 17.73 23.90
N PRO A 507 -14.75 16.57 24.19
CA PRO A 507 -15.39 15.26 24.04
C PRO A 507 -16.77 15.18 24.73
N GLY A 508 -17.75 14.64 24.02
CA GLY A 508 -19.13 14.50 24.48
C GLY A 508 -19.95 15.80 24.50
N GLU A 509 -19.34 16.93 24.13
CA GLU A 509 -20.01 18.23 24.15
C GLU A 509 -20.01 18.92 22.76
N TRP A 510 -18.85 19.21 22.19
CA TRP A 510 -18.78 19.98 20.93
C TRP A 510 -17.45 19.87 20.19
N LEU A 511 -17.51 20.15 18.89
CA LEU A 511 -16.38 20.41 18.00
C LEU A 511 -16.50 21.84 17.43
N ILE A 512 -15.45 22.63 17.55
CA ILE A 512 -15.31 23.96 16.95
C ILE A 512 -14.24 23.91 15.87
N VAL A 513 -14.60 24.35 14.67
CA VAL A 513 -13.67 24.50 13.53
C VAL A 513 -13.67 25.94 13.05
N VAL A 514 -12.53 26.61 13.14
CA VAL A 514 -12.36 28.00 12.71
C VAL A 514 -11.33 28.07 11.59
N ASP A 515 -11.76 28.55 10.43
CA ASP A 515 -10.88 28.83 9.29
C ASP A 515 -10.64 30.34 9.16
N THR A 516 -9.38 30.76 9.19
CA THR A 516 -8.99 32.14 8.91
C THR A 516 -8.23 32.18 7.59
N CYS A 517 -8.73 32.95 6.63
CA CYS A 517 -8.09 33.13 5.32
C CYS A 517 -7.70 34.59 5.12
N ARG A 518 -6.47 34.83 4.66
CA ARG A 518 -6.00 36.15 4.21
C ARG A 518 -5.85 36.15 2.70
N PHE A 519 -6.41 37.16 2.03
CA PHE A 519 -6.37 37.29 0.58
C PHE A 519 -5.57 38.53 0.17
N ALA A 520 -4.83 38.43 -0.94
CA ALA A 520 -4.21 39.60 -1.56
C ALA A 520 -5.23 40.46 -2.35
N ARG A 521 -6.36 39.86 -2.74
CA ARG A 521 -7.46 40.49 -3.47
C ARG A 521 -8.57 40.97 -2.54
N LYS A 522 -9.45 41.82 -3.05
CA LYS A 522 -10.54 42.48 -2.30
C LYS A 522 -11.65 41.54 -1.83
N SER A 523 -11.97 40.48 -2.58
CA SER A 523 -13.04 39.54 -2.23
C SER A 523 -12.70 38.11 -2.67
N ALA A 524 -13.25 37.14 -1.95
CA ALA A 524 -13.13 35.71 -2.20
C ALA A 524 -14.39 35.00 -1.70
N ILE A 525 -14.78 33.90 -2.34
CA ILE A 525 -15.82 33.01 -1.82
C ILE A 525 -15.13 31.86 -1.12
N VAL A 526 -15.38 31.71 0.18
CA VAL A 526 -14.85 30.58 0.97
C VAL A 526 -16.02 29.72 1.39
N ARG A 527 -15.95 28.42 1.05
CA ARG A 527 -16.90 27.41 1.51
C ARG A 527 -16.20 26.47 2.47
N GLN A 528 -16.79 26.26 3.64
CA GLN A 528 -16.37 25.24 4.59
C GLN A 528 -17.27 24.03 4.42
N TRP A 529 -16.68 22.90 4.04
CA TRP A 529 -17.40 21.65 3.79
C TRP A 529 -17.36 20.75 5.02
N PHE A 530 -18.47 20.07 5.27
CA PHE A 530 -18.60 19.04 6.30
C PHE A 530 -19.35 17.83 5.73
N GLN A 531 -18.75 16.65 5.83
CA GLN A 531 -19.27 15.38 5.34
C GLN A 531 -19.82 14.59 6.52
N PHE A 532 -21.13 14.70 6.73
CA PHE A 532 -21.80 13.99 7.81
C PHE A 532 -22.01 12.51 7.47
N HIS A 533 -21.84 11.64 8.46
CA HIS A 533 -22.17 10.23 8.31
C HIS A 533 -23.65 10.08 7.88
N PRO A 534 -24.01 9.19 6.93
CA PRO A 534 -25.39 9.05 6.40
C PRO A 534 -26.50 8.81 7.44
N ARG A 535 -26.13 8.41 8.65
CA ARG A 535 -27.05 8.21 9.79
C ARG A 535 -27.67 9.51 10.29
N TRP A 536 -27.00 10.65 10.09
CA TRP A 536 -27.48 11.96 10.53
C TRP A 536 -28.49 12.49 9.52
N LEU A 537 -29.77 12.31 9.82
CA LEU A 537 -30.88 12.78 9.00
C LEU A 537 -31.23 14.23 9.35
N LYS A 538 -31.59 15.03 8.34
CA LYS A 538 -31.88 16.46 8.52
C LYS A 538 -33.21 16.67 9.24
N SER A 539 -33.21 17.57 10.24
CA SER A 539 -34.39 18.25 10.76
C SER A 539 -34.30 19.77 10.50
N SER A 540 -35.43 20.45 10.37
CA SER A 540 -35.52 21.87 10.01
C SER A 540 -35.40 22.82 11.22
N GLY A 541 -34.65 23.93 11.09
CA GLY A 541 -34.56 25.02 12.08
C GLY A 541 -33.59 26.16 11.65
N PRO A 542 -33.39 27.22 12.46
CA PRO A 542 -32.31 28.20 12.27
C PRO A 542 -30.96 27.57 12.65
N GLY A 543 -30.15 27.27 11.64
CA GLY A 543 -29.00 26.35 11.73
C GLY A 543 -29.36 24.97 11.15
N LEU A 544 -28.39 24.06 11.10
CA LEU A 544 -28.65 22.68 10.68
C LEU A 544 -28.73 21.80 11.93
N CYS A 545 -29.94 21.33 12.25
CA CYS A 545 -30.16 20.32 13.28
C CYS A 545 -30.29 18.95 12.62
N MET A 546 -29.46 18.00 13.00
CA MET A 546 -29.51 16.62 12.50
C MET A 546 -29.86 15.66 13.62
N GLU A 547 -30.55 14.58 13.29
CA GLU A 547 -31.00 13.56 14.23
C GLU A 547 -30.68 12.18 13.67
N ASP A 548 -30.25 11.25 14.54
CA ASP A 548 -29.94 9.85 14.18
C ASP A 548 -30.80 8.84 14.97
N GLY A 549 -31.89 9.33 15.58
CA GLY A 549 -32.80 8.56 16.42
C GLY A 549 -32.37 8.44 17.90
N ALA A 550 -31.10 8.69 18.21
CA ALA A 550 -30.61 8.58 19.59
C ALA A 550 -29.87 9.83 20.09
N GLY A 551 -29.88 10.92 19.32
CA GLY A 551 -29.39 12.23 19.72
C GLY A 551 -29.72 13.31 18.69
N LYS A 552 -29.43 14.56 19.04
CA LYS A 552 -29.48 15.71 18.13
C LYS A 552 -28.08 16.30 18.01
N LEU A 553 -27.72 16.70 16.80
CA LEU A 553 -26.49 17.41 16.49
C LEU A 553 -26.83 18.77 15.89
N TYR A 554 -26.30 19.82 16.51
CA TYR A 554 -26.53 21.20 16.08
C TYR A 554 -25.28 21.75 15.40
N LEU A 555 -25.42 22.14 14.14
CA LEU A 555 -24.41 22.91 13.41
C LEU A 555 -24.79 24.39 13.44
N MET A 556 -23.95 25.18 14.10
CA MET A 556 -24.15 26.62 14.29
C MET A 556 -23.00 27.40 13.66
N PRO A 557 -23.29 28.38 12.79
CA PRO A 557 -22.26 29.32 12.33
C PRO A 557 -21.80 30.19 13.49
N LEU A 558 -20.49 30.30 13.69
CA LEU A 558 -19.91 31.14 14.74
C LEU A 558 -19.85 32.63 14.37
N LEU A 559 -19.88 32.94 13.08
CA LEU A 559 -19.77 34.31 12.56
C LEU A 559 -21.12 34.80 12.04
N ALA A 560 -21.44 36.06 12.37
CA ALA A 560 -22.62 36.73 11.85
C ALA A 560 -22.56 36.82 10.32
N GLY A 561 -23.67 36.52 9.65
CA GLY A 561 -23.78 36.55 8.19
C GLY A 561 -23.28 35.29 7.48
N THR A 562 -22.74 34.30 8.18
CA THR A 562 -22.47 32.97 7.61
C THR A 562 -23.78 32.20 7.49
N ALA A 563 -24.23 31.96 6.27
CA ALA A 563 -25.36 31.06 6.01
C ALA A 563 -24.88 29.61 5.98
N VAL A 564 -25.57 28.72 6.70
CA VAL A 564 -25.44 27.28 6.45
C VAL A 564 -26.06 27.03 5.08
N GLU A 565 -25.20 26.76 4.09
CA GLU A 565 -25.62 26.53 2.71
C GLU A 565 -26.43 25.22 2.61
N ARG A 566 -26.99 24.97 1.43
CA ARG A 566 -27.84 23.82 1.13
C ARG A 566 -27.18 22.49 1.58
N VAL A 567 -27.95 21.59 2.19
CA VAL A 567 -27.50 20.21 2.43
C VAL A 567 -27.61 19.44 1.11
N TRP A 568 -26.50 18.82 0.71
CA TRP A 568 -26.42 17.99 -0.50
C TRP A 568 -26.51 16.51 -0.13
N ARG A 569 -27.20 15.71 -0.95
CA ARG A 569 -27.23 14.24 -0.86
C ARG A 569 -26.73 13.67 -2.18
N GLY A 570 -25.95 12.59 -2.11
CA GLY A 570 -25.14 12.04 -3.22
C GLY A 570 -25.88 11.83 -4.55
N ASP A 571 -27.18 11.54 -4.53
CA ASP A 571 -27.98 11.28 -5.74
C ASP A 571 -28.11 12.48 -6.68
N ARG A 572 -27.83 13.71 -6.21
CA ARG A 572 -27.99 14.95 -7.00
C ARG A 572 -26.69 15.54 -7.56
N PHE A 573 -25.53 15.00 -7.20
CA PHE A 573 -24.25 15.59 -7.64
C PHE A 573 -23.83 15.15 -9.05
N VAL A 574 -24.42 14.06 -9.56
CA VAL A 574 -24.05 13.50 -10.87
C VAL A 574 -24.81 14.17 -12.02
N SER A 575 -25.93 14.87 -11.78
CA SER A 575 -26.79 15.33 -12.87
C SER A 575 -26.67 16.80 -13.27
N ASP A 576 -26.27 17.71 -12.37
CA ASP A 576 -26.68 19.12 -12.57
C ASP A 576 -25.58 20.14 -12.88
N ASP A 577 -24.27 19.92 -12.63
CA ASP A 577 -23.30 21.03 -12.82
C ASP A 577 -21.90 20.71 -13.39
N ALA A 578 -21.59 19.46 -13.75
CA ALA A 578 -20.49 19.17 -14.68
C ALA A 578 -20.51 17.67 -15.05
N VAL A 579 -20.37 17.41 -16.35
CA VAL A 579 -20.27 16.10 -17.03
C VAL A 579 -21.61 15.59 -17.60
N ASP A 580 -21.65 15.66 -18.93
CA ASP A 580 -22.43 14.88 -19.92
C ASP A 580 -23.71 14.14 -19.45
N PRO A 581 -24.92 14.47 -20.00
CA PRO A 581 -26.22 13.90 -19.59
C PRO A 581 -26.45 12.41 -19.92
N GLY A 582 -25.39 11.63 -20.17
CA GLY A 582 -25.46 10.27 -20.72
C GLY A 582 -25.48 9.11 -19.73
N TYR A 583 -25.49 9.32 -18.40
CA TYR A 583 -25.35 8.20 -17.45
C TYR A 583 -26.51 8.14 -16.44
N ARG A 584 -27.48 7.26 -16.71
CA ARG A 584 -28.48 6.83 -15.72
C ARG A 584 -27.83 5.75 -14.85
N GLY A 585 -27.68 6.05 -13.57
CA GLY A 585 -27.15 5.11 -12.58
C GLY A 585 -28.02 3.87 -12.47
N SER A 586 -27.48 2.73 -12.89
CA SER A 586 -27.88 1.43 -12.35
C SER A 586 -27.12 1.20 -11.04
N GLU A 587 -27.86 0.75 -10.03
CA GLU A 587 -27.32 0.27 -8.77
C GLU A 587 -26.25 -0.80 -9.03
N CYS A 588 -24.99 -0.45 -8.85
CA CYS A 588 -23.91 -1.42 -8.71
C CYS A 588 -23.47 -1.41 -7.25
N GLN A 589 -24.02 -2.34 -6.48
CA GLN A 589 -23.39 -2.85 -5.26
C GLN A 589 -22.09 -3.56 -5.66
N GLY A 590 -21.05 -2.79 -5.97
CA GLY A 590 -19.73 -3.32 -6.26
C GLY A 590 -19.05 -3.71 -4.96
N GLN A 591 -19.05 -5.00 -4.61
CA GLN A 591 -18.18 -5.51 -3.56
C GLN A 591 -16.72 -5.28 -3.95
N ILE A 592 -16.04 -4.41 -3.20
CA ILE A 592 -14.59 -4.22 -3.29
C ILE A 592 -13.94 -5.27 -2.37
N VAL A 593 -13.33 -6.28 -2.98
CA VAL A 593 -12.64 -7.41 -2.32
C VAL A 593 -11.12 -7.15 -2.39
N PRO A 594 -10.29 -7.59 -1.42
CA PRO A 594 -8.95 -7.06 -1.15
C PRO A 594 -7.96 -7.60 -2.16
N CYS A 595 -7.98 -7.01 -3.34
CA CYS A 595 -6.90 -7.12 -4.31
C CYS A 595 -6.40 -5.69 -4.46
N PHE A 596 -5.11 -5.49 -4.14
CA PHE A 596 -4.45 -4.18 -3.99
C PHE A 596 -5.10 -3.07 -4.82
N PRO A 597 -5.50 -1.93 -4.22
CA PRO A 597 -5.95 -0.77 -4.97
C PRO A 597 -4.81 -0.27 -5.89
N HIS A 598 -4.98 -0.33 -7.21
CA HIS A 598 -4.13 0.35 -8.20
C HIS A 598 -4.90 0.67 -9.48
#